data_AF-A0A6J4XUT7-F1
#
_entry.id   AF-A0A6J4XUT7-F1
#
_cell.length_a   1.000
_cell.length_b   1.000
_cell.length_c   1.000
_cell.angle_alpha   90.00
_cell.angle_beta   90.00
_cell.angle_gamma   90.00
#
_symmetry.space_group_name_H-M   'P 1'
#
loop_
_entity.id
_entity.type
_entity.pdbx_description
1 polymer ?
#
loop_
_entity_poly.entity_id
_entity_poly.type
_entity_poly.pdbx_seq_one_letter_code
_entity_poly.pdbx_strand_id
1 'polypeptide(L)'
;MKKKVPENSRGSETALEILDSLLKDSGQKKINENQIVVILDALASADDADLVARFPAVLAICARRGLSLNSSALFSRYWETSPKRQNLEKLLLASAMIFKFQRLKPPGNLDQIAASLKPKYGDLLSAGEFQLSSGMIISMQDLENSLISYLSGHLQSQVNQGQIAPLRSETLDVYLDRLFSPKQKELVFKKRDGITFTKTEREYYSRIVRKKLEAIASQEVGRIAKNLMRKTGKSQI
;
A
#
# COMPACT_ATOMS: atom_id res chain seq x y z
N MET A 1 18.36 15.45 -25.50
CA MET A 1 18.86 15.34 -24.11
C MET A 1 18.29 14.08 -23.49
N LYS A 2 19.11 13.04 -23.26
CA LYS A 2 18.69 11.80 -22.60
C LYS A 2 18.57 12.08 -21.11
N LYS A 3 17.35 12.03 -20.55
CA LYS A 3 17.13 12.09 -19.10
C LYS A 3 17.77 10.84 -18.48
N LYS A 4 18.81 11.07 -17.69
CA LYS A 4 19.48 10.05 -16.86
C LYS A 4 18.48 9.64 -15.77
N VAL A 5 18.04 8.38 -15.78
CA VAL A 5 17.27 7.80 -14.67
C VAL A 5 18.22 7.69 -13.48
N PRO A 6 17.85 8.14 -12.28
CA PRO A 6 18.75 8.08 -11.13
C PRO A 6 18.98 6.63 -10.71
N GLU A 7 20.25 6.21 -10.66
CA GLU A 7 20.69 4.86 -10.26
C GLU A 7 20.27 4.47 -8.82
N ASN A 8 19.85 5.44 -8.00
CA ASN A 8 19.49 5.23 -6.60
C ASN A 8 18.18 4.45 -6.39
N SER A 9 17.26 4.42 -7.37
CA SER A 9 15.99 3.70 -7.21
C SER A 9 16.16 2.18 -7.25
N ARG A 10 17.11 1.68 -8.07
CA ARG A 10 17.35 0.24 -8.26
C ARG A 10 17.90 -0.43 -7.01
N GLY A 11 18.96 0.13 -6.41
CA GLY A 11 19.58 -0.48 -5.22
C GLY A 11 18.62 -0.56 -4.03
N SER A 12 17.66 0.35 -3.99
CA SER A 12 16.73 0.48 -2.90
C SER A 12 15.50 -0.43 -3.07
N GLU A 13 14.99 -0.63 -4.30
CA GLU A 13 14.03 -1.72 -4.60
C GLU A 13 14.63 -3.09 -4.24
N THR A 14 15.90 -3.33 -4.59
CA THR A 14 16.61 -4.55 -4.21
C THR A 14 16.67 -4.73 -2.69
N ALA A 15 16.81 -3.67 -1.90
CA ALA A 15 16.84 -3.76 -0.44
C ALA A 15 15.50 -4.22 0.17
N LEU A 16 14.37 -3.78 -0.39
CA LEU A 16 13.04 -4.26 0.04
C LEU A 16 12.79 -5.70 -0.38
N GLU A 17 13.25 -6.11 -1.57
CA GLU A 17 13.20 -7.49 -2.01
C GLU A 17 14.09 -8.40 -1.17
N ILE A 18 15.29 -7.94 -0.80
CA ILE A 18 16.19 -8.63 0.13
C ILE A 18 15.51 -8.74 1.49
N LEU A 19 14.91 -7.68 2.02
CA LEU A 19 14.19 -7.74 3.29
C LEU A 19 13.04 -8.76 3.22
N ASP A 20 12.25 -8.73 2.15
CA ASP A 20 11.14 -9.65 1.95
C ASP A 20 11.60 -11.10 1.79
N SER A 21 12.75 -11.31 1.14
CA SER A 21 13.41 -12.61 0.98
C SER A 21 14.05 -13.12 2.26
N LEU A 22 14.67 -12.24 3.07
CA LEU A 22 15.17 -12.58 4.40
C LEU A 22 14.02 -12.94 5.36
N LEU A 23 12.83 -12.40 5.09
CA LEU A 23 11.58 -12.78 5.76
C LEU A 23 10.92 -14.03 5.15
N LYS A 24 11.35 -14.53 3.96
CA LYS A 24 10.99 -15.87 3.49
C LYS A 24 11.78 -16.86 4.34
N ASP A 25 11.10 -17.88 4.84
CA ASP A 25 11.68 -19.00 5.59
C ASP A 25 12.92 -19.55 4.86
N SER A 26 14.09 -19.01 5.22
CA SER A 26 15.36 -19.70 5.09
C SER A 26 15.57 -20.29 6.46
N GLY A 27 15.56 -21.62 6.56
CA GLY A 27 15.58 -22.39 7.81
C GLY A 27 16.79 -22.16 8.74
N GLN A 28 17.48 -21.01 8.64
CA GLN A 28 18.64 -20.66 9.45
C GLN A 28 18.58 -19.28 10.13
N LYS A 29 17.63 -18.36 9.81
CA LYS A 29 17.47 -17.11 10.58
C LYS A 29 16.08 -16.48 10.37
N LYS A 30 15.13 -16.81 11.26
CA LYS A 30 13.82 -16.16 11.34
C LYS A 30 14.03 -14.71 11.80
N ILE A 31 13.76 -13.73 10.95
CA ILE A 31 13.73 -12.34 11.40
C ILE A 31 12.61 -12.23 12.46
N ASN A 32 13.01 -11.91 13.70
CA ASN A 32 12.10 -11.85 14.85
C ASN A 32 11.48 -10.44 14.96
N GLU A 33 10.35 -10.31 15.68
CA GLU A 33 9.64 -9.05 15.97
C GLU A 33 10.59 -7.91 16.38
N ASN A 34 11.64 -8.21 17.15
CA ASN A 34 12.65 -7.22 17.57
C ASN A 34 13.43 -6.60 16.40
N GLN A 35 13.71 -7.36 15.34
CA GLN A 35 14.40 -6.83 14.16
C GLN A 35 13.49 -5.91 13.34
N ILE A 36 12.19 -6.22 13.28
CA ILE A 36 11.19 -5.36 12.63
C ILE A 36 11.08 -4.03 13.38
N VAL A 37 11.07 -4.07 14.72
CA VAL A 37 11.11 -2.87 15.55
C VAL A 37 12.33 -2.01 15.19
N VAL A 38 13.52 -2.61 15.08
CA VAL A 38 14.75 -1.90 14.72
C VAL A 38 14.68 -1.32 13.30
N ILE A 39 14.13 -2.04 12.33
CA ILE A 39 13.98 -1.56 10.95
C ILE A 39 13.01 -0.37 10.89
N LEU A 40 11.83 -0.49 11.49
CA LEU A 40 10.84 0.59 11.51
C LEU A 40 11.39 1.84 12.22
N ASP A 41 12.11 1.64 13.32
CA ASP A 41 12.79 2.71 14.05
C ASP A 41 13.87 3.41 13.23
N ALA A 42 14.69 2.64 12.51
CA ALA A 42 15.71 3.17 11.61
C ALA A 42 15.09 3.97 10.45
N LEU A 43 14.00 3.46 9.86
CA LEU A 43 13.29 4.18 8.80
C LEU A 43 12.66 5.48 9.30
N ALA A 44 12.07 5.49 10.50
CA ALA A 44 11.50 6.70 11.09
C ALA A 44 12.54 7.74 11.53
N SER A 45 13.80 7.31 11.67
CA SER A 45 14.94 8.15 12.05
C SER A 45 15.87 8.45 10.87
N ALA A 46 15.53 8.04 9.65
CA ALA A 46 16.39 8.23 8.49
C ALA A 46 16.42 9.70 8.06
N ASP A 47 17.60 10.17 7.65
CA ASP A 47 17.81 11.51 7.06
C ASP A 47 17.56 11.53 5.55
N ASP A 48 16.92 10.50 5.00
CA ASP A 48 16.56 10.36 3.61
C ASP A 48 15.04 10.13 3.45
N ALA A 49 14.37 11.05 2.76
CA ALA A 49 12.94 10.98 2.50
C ALA A 49 12.53 9.75 1.69
N ASP A 50 13.37 9.29 0.75
CA ASP A 50 13.11 8.10 -0.06
C ASP A 50 13.21 6.82 0.78
N LEU A 51 14.02 6.83 1.85
CA LEU A 51 14.06 5.73 2.81
C LEU A 51 12.83 5.76 3.72
N VAL A 52 12.49 6.93 4.28
CA VAL A 52 11.29 7.10 5.10
C VAL A 52 10.03 6.68 4.33
N ALA A 53 9.93 7.02 3.04
CA ALA A 53 8.80 6.69 2.19
C ALA A 53 8.51 5.17 2.10
N ARG A 54 9.50 4.32 2.42
CA ARG A 54 9.39 2.85 2.41
C ARG A 54 8.73 2.27 3.63
N PHE A 55 8.48 3.07 4.64
CA PHE A 55 7.85 2.64 5.89
C PHE A 55 6.56 1.82 5.67
N PRO A 56 5.60 2.22 4.80
CA PRO A 56 4.40 1.43 4.54
C PRO A 56 4.70 0.10 3.82
N ALA A 57 5.74 0.04 2.99
CA ALA A 57 6.14 -1.20 2.31
C ALA A 57 6.66 -2.24 3.31
N VAL A 58 7.43 -1.83 4.31
CA VAL A 58 7.86 -2.72 5.40
C VAL A 58 6.67 -3.22 6.22
N LEU A 59 5.68 -2.36 6.48
CA LEU A 59 4.43 -2.79 7.12
C LEU A 59 3.64 -3.79 6.26
N ALA A 60 3.66 -3.65 4.94
CA ALA A 60 2.99 -4.57 4.03
C ALA A 60 3.65 -5.95 4.06
N ILE A 61 4.99 -5.98 4.15
CA ILE A 61 5.73 -7.21 4.38
C ILE A 61 5.29 -7.86 5.70
N CYS A 62 5.20 -7.09 6.80
CA CYS A 62 4.77 -7.61 8.10
C CYS A 62 3.35 -8.20 8.03
N ALA A 63 2.41 -7.48 7.42
CA ALA A 63 1.02 -7.91 7.27
C ALA A 63 0.91 -9.24 6.51
N ARG A 64 1.66 -9.38 5.41
CA ARG A 64 1.68 -10.59 4.58
C ARG A 64 2.22 -11.81 5.32
N ARG A 65 3.14 -11.59 6.26
CA ARG A 65 3.72 -12.64 7.11
C ARG A 65 2.87 -12.96 8.34
N GLY A 66 1.73 -12.29 8.52
CA GLY A 66 0.89 -12.44 9.71
C GLY A 66 1.57 -11.89 10.97
N LEU A 67 2.55 -11.00 10.83
CA LEU A 67 3.28 -10.43 11.95
C LEU A 67 2.49 -9.25 12.53
N SER A 68 2.34 -9.24 13.84
CA SER A 68 1.84 -8.09 14.60
C SER A 68 2.99 -7.13 14.90
N LEU A 69 2.65 -5.85 15.06
CA LEU A 69 3.62 -4.85 15.49
C LEU A 69 3.74 -4.91 17.01
N ASN A 70 4.95 -5.00 17.55
CA ASN A 70 5.13 -4.85 18.98
C ASN A 70 5.15 -3.35 19.34
N SER A 71 3.97 -2.77 19.56
CA SER A 71 3.80 -1.34 19.88
C SER A 71 4.51 -0.95 21.18
N SER A 72 4.50 -1.83 22.18
CA SER A 72 5.24 -1.63 23.43
C SER A 72 6.75 -1.52 23.16
N ALA A 73 7.32 -2.41 22.35
CA ALA A 73 8.74 -2.35 21.98
C ALA A 73 9.09 -1.16 21.08
N LEU A 74 8.19 -0.75 20.18
CA LEU A 74 8.37 0.43 19.32
C LEU A 74 8.41 1.73 20.13
N PHE A 75 7.55 1.86 21.14
CA PHE A 75 7.41 3.11 21.88
C PHE A 75 8.22 3.16 23.18
N SER A 76 8.52 2.02 23.83
CA SER A 76 9.26 1.98 25.11
C SER A 76 10.71 2.48 25.01
N ARG A 77 11.29 2.46 23.80
CA ARG A 77 12.63 3.02 23.53
C ARG A 77 12.70 4.53 23.68
N TYR A 78 11.55 5.18 23.75
CA TYR A 78 11.43 6.62 23.63
C TYR A 78 10.44 7.21 24.62
N TRP A 79 10.85 8.31 25.27
CA TRP A 79 9.93 9.13 26.04
C TRP A 79 8.84 9.73 25.13
N GLU A 80 7.67 10.00 25.70
CA GLU A 80 6.43 10.29 24.96
C GLU A 80 6.51 11.52 24.07
N THR A 81 7.27 12.52 24.50
CA THR A 81 7.47 13.77 23.77
C THR A 81 8.71 13.74 22.86
N SER A 82 9.38 12.59 22.71
CA SER A 82 10.60 12.51 21.90
C SER A 82 10.34 12.73 20.40
N PRO A 83 11.24 13.46 19.71
CA PRO A 83 11.21 13.61 18.25
C PRO A 83 11.04 12.28 17.49
N LYS A 84 11.82 11.27 17.88
CA LYS A 84 11.83 9.95 17.22
C LYS A 84 10.50 9.21 17.39
N ARG A 85 9.91 9.27 18.59
CA ARG A 85 8.58 8.71 18.83
C ARG A 85 7.50 9.42 18.03
N GLN A 86 7.54 10.74 17.96
CA GLN A 86 6.59 11.50 17.15
C GLN A 86 6.69 11.12 15.66
N ASN A 87 7.90 10.94 15.12
CA ASN A 87 8.08 10.46 13.74
C ASN A 87 7.44 9.09 13.53
N LEU A 88 7.70 8.12 14.43
CA LEU A 88 7.09 6.79 14.38
C LEU A 88 5.56 6.86 14.43
N GLU A 89 5.01 7.65 15.35
CA GLU A 89 3.57 7.81 15.50
C GLU A 89 2.93 8.40 14.22
N LYS A 90 3.52 9.46 13.64
CA LYS A 90 3.06 10.07 12.40
C LYS A 90 3.10 9.07 11.23
N LEU A 91 4.20 8.34 11.08
CA LEU A 91 4.38 7.36 10.00
C LEU A 91 3.44 6.16 10.12
N LEU A 92 3.20 5.66 11.34
CA LEU A 92 2.24 4.59 11.60
C LEU A 92 0.81 5.02 11.25
N LEU A 93 0.42 6.23 11.66
CA LEU A 93 -0.89 6.78 11.34
C LEU A 93 -1.06 6.98 9.82
N ALA A 94 -0.11 7.64 9.17
CA ALA A 94 -0.08 7.85 7.72
C ALA A 94 -0.21 6.53 6.96
N SER A 95 0.60 5.53 7.33
CA SER A 95 0.58 4.21 6.72
C SER A 95 -0.76 3.51 6.91
N ALA A 96 -1.35 3.55 8.11
CA ALA A 96 -2.65 2.93 8.35
C ALA A 96 -3.77 3.49 7.45
N MET A 97 -3.71 4.79 7.11
CA MET A 97 -4.64 5.36 6.15
C MET A 97 -4.38 4.95 4.72
N ILE A 98 -3.11 4.87 4.30
CA ILE A 98 -2.76 4.38 2.97
C ILE A 98 -3.28 2.95 2.81
N PHE A 99 -3.14 2.09 3.82
CA PHE A 99 -3.72 0.75 3.81
C PHE A 99 -5.24 0.77 3.67
N LYS A 100 -5.94 1.65 4.40
CA LYS A 100 -7.40 1.81 4.27
C LYS A 100 -7.82 2.30 2.88
N PHE A 101 -7.10 3.28 2.33
CA PHE A 101 -7.37 3.84 1.02
C PHE A 101 -7.17 2.81 -0.09
N GLN A 102 -6.06 2.06 -0.01
CA GLN A 102 -5.72 0.98 -0.93
C GLN A 102 -6.49 -0.32 -0.67
N ARG A 103 -7.32 -0.38 0.39
CA ARG A 103 -8.05 -1.57 0.84
C ARG A 103 -7.13 -2.79 1.08
N LEU A 104 -5.91 -2.53 1.54
CA LEU A 104 -4.95 -3.56 1.90
C LEU A 104 -5.20 -4.01 3.35
N LYS A 105 -4.95 -5.29 3.63
CA LYS A 105 -4.97 -5.79 5.01
C LYS A 105 -3.71 -5.29 5.75
N PRO A 106 -3.85 -4.52 6.83
CA PRO A 106 -2.70 -4.05 7.60
C PRO A 106 -2.18 -5.15 8.55
N PRO A 107 -1.01 -4.96 9.19
CA PRO A 107 -0.58 -5.76 10.33
C PRO A 107 -1.66 -5.77 11.41
N GLY A 108 -1.84 -6.90 12.10
CA GLY A 108 -3.06 -7.21 12.86
C GLY A 108 -3.50 -6.15 13.89
N ASN A 109 -2.57 -5.37 14.45
CA ASN A 109 -2.85 -4.34 15.44
C ASN A 109 -2.60 -2.90 14.95
N LEU A 110 -2.22 -2.70 13.68
CA LEU A 110 -1.95 -1.35 13.16
C LEU A 110 -3.19 -0.46 13.21
N ASP A 111 -4.39 -1.01 12.97
CA ASP A 111 -5.64 -0.25 13.06
C ASP A 111 -5.92 0.26 14.49
N GLN A 112 -5.60 -0.55 15.50
CA GLN A 112 -5.74 -0.19 16.90
C GLN A 112 -4.75 0.92 17.28
N ILE A 113 -3.50 0.80 16.84
CA ILE A 113 -2.46 1.83 17.03
C ILE A 113 -2.89 3.13 16.34
N ALA A 114 -3.35 3.07 15.09
CA ALA A 114 -3.78 4.27 14.37
C ALA A 114 -4.99 4.95 15.04
N ALA A 115 -5.92 4.16 15.61
CA ALA A 115 -7.05 4.70 16.34
C ALA A 115 -6.63 5.48 17.60
N SER A 116 -5.61 5.02 18.33
CA SER A 116 -5.10 5.74 19.51
C SER A 116 -4.30 6.99 19.15
N LEU A 117 -3.70 7.05 17.95
CA LEU A 117 -2.92 8.19 17.46
C LEU A 117 -3.78 9.27 16.80
N LYS A 118 -4.98 8.92 16.35
CA LYS A 118 -5.88 9.84 15.63
C LYS A 118 -6.22 11.12 16.41
N PRO A 119 -6.45 11.13 17.75
CA PRO A 119 -6.70 12.37 18.48
C PRO A 119 -5.52 13.34 18.50
N LYS A 120 -4.28 12.82 18.41
CA LYS A 120 -3.05 13.62 18.50
C LYS A 120 -2.61 14.19 17.15
N TYR A 121 -2.93 13.48 16.08
CA TYR A 121 -2.37 13.73 14.74
C TYR A 121 -3.42 13.72 13.62
N GLY A 122 -4.71 13.74 13.96
CA GLY A 122 -5.81 13.63 12.99
C GLY A 122 -5.82 14.74 11.92
N ASP A 123 -5.25 15.91 12.22
CA ASP A 123 -5.23 17.05 11.30
C ASP A 123 -4.02 17.06 10.35
N LEU A 124 -2.99 16.23 10.60
CA LEU A 124 -1.79 16.12 9.75
C LEU A 124 -2.09 15.67 8.31
N LEU A 125 -3.32 15.23 8.07
CA LEU A 125 -3.73 14.48 6.89
C LEU A 125 -4.54 15.33 5.92
N SER A 126 -5.01 16.48 6.39
CA SER A 126 -5.75 17.45 5.57
C SER A 126 -4.84 18.17 4.57
N ALA A 127 -3.53 18.24 4.86
CA ALA A 127 -2.55 18.93 4.03
C ALA A 127 -1.91 18.04 2.94
N GLY A 128 -2.04 16.71 3.04
CA GLY A 128 -1.39 15.76 2.11
C GLY A 128 0.11 15.57 2.32
N GLU A 129 0.74 16.44 3.12
CA GLU A 129 2.14 16.37 3.53
C GLU A 129 2.26 16.62 5.03
N PHE A 130 3.31 16.07 5.63
CA PHE A 130 3.63 16.30 7.02
C PHE A 130 5.12 16.41 7.28
N GLN A 131 5.46 17.18 8.31
CA GLN A 131 6.84 17.37 8.72
C GLN A 131 7.22 16.41 9.84
N LEU A 132 8.37 15.75 9.68
CA LEU A 132 9.07 15.01 10.73
C LEU A 132 9.81 15.98 11.66
N SER A 133 10.19 15.51 12.83
CA SER A 133 10.90 16.32 13.81
C SER A 133 12.31 16.73 13.38
N SER A 134 12.88 16.12 12.34
CA SER A 134 14.13 16.55 11.69
C SER A 134 13.95 17.76 10.76
N GLY A 135 12.71 18.21 10.53
CA GLY A 135 12.37 19.25 9.57
C GLY A 135 12.06 18.72 8.17
N MET A 136 12.30 17.43 7.92
CA MET A 136 12.00 16.75 6.65
C MET A 136 10.49 16.71 6.39
N ILE A 137 10.10 17.01 5.16
CA ILE A 137 8.71 16.94 4.70
C ILE A 137 8.50 15.63 3.97
N ILE A 138 7.44 14.91 4.33
CA ILE A 138 7.03 13.65 3.72
C ILE A 138 5.63 13.84 3.14
N SER A 139 5.45 13.51 1.86
CA SER A 139 4.14 13.50 1.25
C SER A 139 3.45 12.15 1.43
N MET A 140 2.12 12.18 1.56
CA MET A 140 1.30 10.97 1.54
C MET A 140 1.42 10.23 0.20
N GLN A 141 1.67 10.97 -0.88
CA GLN A 141 1.82 10.41 -2.22
C GLN A 141 3.14 9.63 -2.38
N ASP A 142 4.24 10.06 -1.77
CA ASP A 142 5.52 9.34 -1.82
C ASP A 142 5.45 8.02 -1.04
N LEU A 143 4.80 8.05 0.13
CA LEU A 143 4.51 6.85 0.91
C LEU A 143 3.64 5.85 0.12
N GLU A 144 2.61 6.36 -0.56
CA GLU A 144 1.73 5.55 -1.41
C GLU A 144 2.48 4.97 -2.61
N ASN A 145 3.25 5.80 -3.32
CA ASN A 145 4.04 5.39 -4.49
C ASN A 145 5.06 4.34 -4.10
N SER A 146 5.77 4.51 -2.98
CA SER A 146 6.73 3.51 -2.51
C SER A 146 6.06 2.17 -2.19
N LEU A 147 4.85 2.19 -1.62
CA LEU A 147 4.08 0.98 -1.36
C LEU A 147 3.65 0.30 -2.67
N ILE A 148 3.12 1.07 -3.62
CA ILE A 148 2.70 0.55 -4.94
C ILE A 148 3.89 -0.03 -5.70
N SER A 149 5.04 0.65 -5.70
CA SER A 149 6.26 0.17 -6.37
C SER A 149 6.72 -1.15 -5.78
N TYR A 150 6.73 -1.28 -4.45
CA TYR A 150 7.03 -2.55 -3.79
C TYR A 150 6.05 -3.67 -4.18
N LEU A 151 4.74 -3.40 -4.13
CA LEU A 151 3.72 -4.38 -4.50
C LEU A 151 3.85 -4.81 -5.98
N SER A 152 4.16 -3.86 -6.86
CA SER A 152 4.29 -4.10 -8.31
C SER A 152 5.56 -4.88 -8.66
N GLY A 153 6.70 -4.51 -8.06
CA GLY A 153 7.96 -5.26 -8.18
C GLY A 153 7.83 -6.67 -7.64
N HIS A 154 7.16 -6.85 -6.50
CA HIS A 154 6.91 -8.17 -5.94
C HIS A 154 6.05 -9.07 -6.84
N LEU A 155 5.01 -8.52 -7.48
CA LEU A 155 4.17 -9.28 -8.42
C LEU A 155 4.98 -9.74 -9.65
N GLN A 156 5.91 -8.92 -10.14
CA GLN A 156 6.80 -9.30 -11.25
C GLN A 156 7.84 -10.36 -10.82
N SER A 157 8.39 -10.24 -9.62
CA SER A 157 9.37 -11.18 -9.07
C SER A 157 8.76 -12.56 -8.75
N GLN A 158 7.48 -12.64 -8.37
CA GLN A 158 6.77 -13.94 -8.22
C GLN A 158 6.47 -14.61 -9.56
N VAL A 159 6.11 -13.85 -10.59
CA VAL A 159 5.86 -14.38 -11.95
C VAL A 159 7.13 -15.01 -12.54
N ASN A 160 8.31 -14.44 -12.24
CA ASN A 160 9.60 -14.97 -12.71
C ASN A 160 10.12 -16.17 -11.89
N GLN A 161 9.64 -16.40 -10.66
CA GLN A 161 10.10 -17.50 -9.78
C GLN A 161 9.24 -18.77 -9.85
N GLY A 162 8.25 -18.85 -10.76
CA GLY A 162 7.44 -20.06 -10.96
C GLY A 162 6.60 -20.49 -9.74
N GLN A 163 6.57 -19.69 -8.68
CA GLN A 163 5.81 -19.96 -7.46
C GLN A 163 4.48 -19.21 -7.51
N ILE A 164 3.47 -19.94 -7.96
CA ILE A 164 2.04 -19.80 -7.60
C ILE A 164 1.34 -18.58 -8.21
N ALA A 165 0.11 -18.87 -8.64
CA ALA A 165 -0.80 -18.02 -9.40
C ALA A 165 -0.80 -16.55 -8.95
N PRO A 166 -0.92 -15.60 -9.90
CA PRO A 166 -0.91 -14.18 -9.61
C PRO A 166 -1.91 -13.93 -8.50
N LEU A 167 -1.48 -13.22 -7.45
CA LEU A 167 -2.33 -12.72 -6.37
C LEU A 167 -3.26 -11.64 -6.95
N ARG A 168 -4.14 -12.06 -7.86
CA ARG A 168 -5.43 -11.44 -8.06
C ARG A 168 -6.03 -11.49 -6.67
N SER A 169 -6.24 -10.34 -6.05
CA SER A 169 -7.09 -10.31 -4.86
C SER A 169 -8.34 -11.08 -5.26
N GLU A 170 -8.58 -12.26 -4.67
CA GLU A 170 -9.68 -13.14 -5.08
C GLU A 170 -11.00 -12.34 -5.12
N THR A 171 -11.10 -11.36 -4.22
CA THR A 171 -12.18 -10.37 -4.19
C THR A 171 -12.22 -9.45 -5.42
N LEU A 172 -11.10 -8.87 -5.86
CA LEU A 172 -11.05 -8.04 -7.07
C LEU A 172 -11.47 -8.84 -8.30
N ASP A 173 -10.98 -10.07 -8.41
CA ASP A 173 -11.28 -10.89 -9.57
C ASP A 173 -12.76 -11.27 -9.63
N VAL A 174 -13.36 -11.60 -8.49
CA VAL A 174 -14.80 -11.82 -8.32
C VAL A 174 -15.61 -10.58 -8.68
N TYR A 175 -15.19 -9.38 -8.26
CA TYR A 175 -15.91 -8.15 -8.62
C TYR A 175 -15.77 -7.80 -10.11
N LEU A 176 -14.60 -8.02 -10.70
CA LEU A 176 -14.39 -7.79 -12.13
C LEU A 176 -15.19 -8.79 -12.98
N ASP A 177 -15.28 -10.05 -12.58
CA ASP A 177 -16.11 -11.05 -13.27
C ASP A 177 -17.61 -10.71 -13.21
N ARG A 178 -18.07 -9.99 -12.18
CA ARG A 178 -19.45 -9.48 -12.11
C ARG A 178 -19.71 -8.28 -13.01
N LEU A 179 -18.69 -7.49 -13.35
CA LEU A 179 -18.83 -6.22 -14.06
C LEU A 179 -18.46 -6.31 -15.55
N PHE A 180 -17.57 -7.24 -15.88
CA PHE A 180 -16.94 -7.37 -17.19
C PHE A 180 -17.03 -8.79 -17.71
N SER A 181 -17.32 -8.94 -19.00
CA SER A 181 -17.16 -10.24 -19.67
C SER A 181 -15.67 -10.63 -19.71
N PRO A 182 -15.34 -11.93 -19.93
CA PRO A 182 -13.94 -12.37 -19.96
C PRO A 182 -13.06 -11.54 -20.90
N LYS A 183 -13.57 -11.19 -22.09
CA LYS A 183 -12.83 -10.35 -23.06
C LYS A 183 -12.68 -8.91 -22.59
N GLN A 184 -13.67 -8.35 -21.90
CA GLN A 184 -13.58 -6.99 -21.34
C GLN A 184 -12.57 -6.94 -20.20
N LYS A 185 -12.58 -7.94 -19.31
CA LYS A 185 -11.63 -8.11 -18.20
C LYS A 185 -10.19 -8.22 -18.71
N GLU A 186 -9.95 -8.97 -19.79
CA GLU A 186 -8.64 -9.03 -20.46
C GLU A 186 -8.15 -7.64 -20.88
N LEU A 187 -9.02 -6.81 -21.47
CA LEU A 187 -8.66 -5.47 -21.92
C LEU A 187 -8.41 -4.50 -20.77
N VAL A 188 -9.11 -4.64 -19.64
CA VAL A 188 -8.83 -3.88 -18.42
C VAL A 188 -7.41 -4.17 -17.93
N PHE A 189 -7.02 -5.45 -17.88
CA PHE A 189 -5.67 -5.84 -17.46
C PHE A 189 -4.61 -5.41 -18.47
N LYS A 190 -4.82 -5.62 -19.77
CA LYS A 190 -3.91 -5.11 -20.81
C LYS A 190 -3.70 -3.60 -20.68
N LYS A 191 -4.75 -2.83 -20.36
CA LYS A 191 -4.59 -1.38 -20.14
C LYS A 191 -3.76 -1.05 -18.91
N ARG A 192 -4.06 -1.71 -17.78
CA ARG A 192 -3.37 -1.53 -16.50
C ARG A 192 -1.88 -1.84 -16.63
N ASP A 193 -1.57 -2.90 -17.36
CA ASP A 193 -0.20 -3.43 -17.52
C ASP A 193 0.58 -2.70 -18.65
N GLY A 194 0.00 -1.66 -19.26
CA GLY A 194 0.65 -0.85 -20.30
C GLY A 194 0.80 -1.55 -21.65
N ILE A 195 0.12 -2.67 -21.87
CA ILE A 195 0.19 -3.46 -23.11
C ILE A 195 -0.54 -2.72 -24.23
N THR A 196 0.08 -2.67 -25.42
CA THR A 196 -0.51 -2.03 -26.60
C THR A 196 -1.71 -2.81 -27.12
N PHE A 197 -2.82 -2.12 -27.35
CA PHE A 197 -4.00 -2.69 -28.00
C PHE A 197 -3.84 -2.79 -29.51
N THR A 198 -4.40 -3.87 -30.09
CA THR A 198 -4.67 -3.93 -31.53
C THR A 198 -5.75 -2.91 -31.92
N LYS A 199 -5.93 -2.66 -33.22
CA LYS A 199 -6.92 -1.68 -33.73
C LYS A 199 -8.34 -1.99 -33.22
N THR A 200 -8.75 -3.25 -33.30
CA THR A 200 -10.08 -3.71 -32.87
C THR A 200 -10.23 -3.69 -31.35
N GLU A 201 -9.19 -4.08 -30.61
CA GLU A 201 -9.18 -4.03 -29.15
C GLU A 201 -9.25 -2.59 -28.62
N ARG A 202 -8.55 -1.65 -29.28
CA ARG A 202 -8.58 -0.23 -28.91
C ARG A 202 -9.95 0.38 -29.11
N GLU A 203 -10.60 0.05 -30.21
CA GLU A 203 -11.96 0.50 -30.50
C GLU A 203 -12.96 -0.08 -29.51
N TYR A 204 -12.92 -1.40 -29.27
CA TYR A 204 -13.80 -2.06 -28.32
C TYR A 204 -13.58 -1.55 -26.88
N TYR A 205 -12.33 -1.34 -26.48
CA TYR A 205 -11.98 -0.74 -25.20
C TYR A 205 -12.59 0.65 -25.08
N SER A 206 -12.41 1.52 -26.07
CA SER A 206 -12.87 2.91 -26.01
C SER A 206 -14.40 3.02 -26.00
N ARG A 207 -15.09 2.17 -26.79
CA ARG A 207 -16.55 2.23 -26.92
C ARG A 207 -17.28 1.66 -25.72
N ILE A 208 -16.76 0.59 -25.12
CA ILE A 208 -17.47 -0.20 -24.10
C ILE A 208 -16.75 -0.17 -22.75
N VAL A 209 -15.50 -0.66 -22.72
CA VAL A 209 -14.78 -0.88 -21.46
C VAL A 209 -14.48 0.43 -20.73
N ARG A 210 -14.02 1.44 -21.46
CA ARG A 210 -13.68 2.77 -20.92
C ARG A 210 -14.89 3.45 -20.31
N LYS A 211 -16.03 3.47 -21.00
CA LYS A 211 -17.27 4.08 -20.48
C LYS A 211 -17.77 3.41 -19.20
N LYS A 212 -17.67 2.07 -19.12
CA LYS A 212 -17.97 1.33 -17.89
C LYS A 212 -17.03 1.73 -16.75
N LEU A 213 -15.72 1.82 -17.01
CA LEU A 213 -14.74 2.25 -16.01
C LEU A 213 -15.00 3.69 -15.54
N GLU A 214 -15.35 4.60 -16.45
CA GLU A 214 -15.75 5.97 -16.13
C GLU A 214 -16.99 6.01 -15.22
N ALA A 215 -18.00 5.17 -15.50
CA ALA A 215 -19.19 5.04 -14.65
C ALA A 215 -18.86 4.48 -13.25
N ILE A 216 -17.95 3.50 -13.17
CA ILE A 216 -17.47 2.95 -11.88
C ILE A 216 -16.68 4.01 -11.09
N ALA A 217 -15.92 4.86 -11.78
CA ALA A 217 -15.15 5.95 -11.17
C ALA A 217 -16.03 7.13 -10.73
N SER A 218 -17.29 7.21 -11.17
CA SER A 218 -18.20 8.29 -10.79
C SER A 218 -18.52 8.25 -9.29
N GLN A 219 -18.23 9.35 -8.61
CA GLN A 219 -18.56 9.52 -7.19
C GLN A 219 -20.07 9.52 -6.93
N GLU A 220 -20.87 10.01 -7.87
CA GLU A 220 -22.33 10.04 -7.77
C GLU A 220 -22.92 8.63 -7.85
N VAL A 221 -22.47 7.83 -8.82
CA VAL A 221 -22.85 6.41 -8.95
C VAL A 221 -22.44 5.64 -7.69
N GLY A 222 -21.22 5.90 -7.19
CA GLY A 222 -20.75 5.32 -5.93
C GLY A 222 -21.59 5.71 -4.72
N ARG A 223 -22.05 6.98 -4.62
CA ARG A 223 -22.94 7.46 -3.56
C ARG A 223 -24.30 6.77 -3.62
N ILE A 224 -24.90 6.66 -4.80
CA ILE A 224 -26.18 5.97 -4.99
C ILE A 224 -26.06 4.51 -4.58
N ALA A 225 -25.05 3.79 -5.07
CA ALA A 225 -24.81 2.39 -4.72
C ALA A 225 -24.67 2.19 -3.20
N LYS A 226 -23.85 3.02 -2.53
CA LYS A 226 -23.68 2.97 -1.07
C LYS A 226 -24.98 3.24 -0.31
N ASN A 227 -25.77 4.22 -0.75
CA ASN A 227 -27.03 4.55 -0.10
C ASN A 227 -28.04 3.41 -0.25
N LEU A 228 -28.14 2.82 -1.43
CA LEU A 228 -29.04 1.68 -1.69
C LEU A 228 -28.64 0.44 -0.88
N MET A 229 -27.34 0.14 -0.78
CA MET A 229 -26.84 -0.98 0.02
C MET A 229 -27.01 -0.77 1.53
N ARG A 230 -26.99 0.47 2.02
CA ARG A 230 -27.24 0.79 3.44
C ARG A 230 -28.72 0.67 3.80
N LYS A 231 -29.62 1.04 2.89
CA LYS A 231 -31.07 1.03 3.12
C LYS A 231 -31.64 -0.39 3.21
N THR A 232 -31.00 -1.35 2.53
CA THR A 232 -31.38 -2.78 2.58
C THR A 232 -31.13 -3.45 3.93
N GLY A 233 -30.34 -2.84 4.83
CA GLY A 233 -30.08 -3.37 6.18
C GLY A 233 -31.04 -2.91 7.28
N LYS A 234 -32.02 -2.03 6.97
CA LYS A 234 -32.96 -1.45 7.96
C LYS A 234 -34.44 -1.58 7.59
N SER A 235 -34.78 -2.39 6.59
CA SER A 235 -36.18 -2.66 6.23
C SER A 235 -36.40 -4.14 5.98
N GLN A 236 -36.23 -4.94 7.04
CA GLN A 236 -37.01 -6.15 7.32
C GLN A 236 -36.98 -6.38 8.83
N ILE A 237 -37.96 -5.80 9.53
CA ILE A 237 -38.91 -6.37 10.52
C ILE A 237 -39.90 -5.24 10.79
#